data_AF-A0A8H7BMP1-F1
#
_entry.id   AF-A0A8H7BMP1-F1
#
_cell.length_a   1.000
_cell.length_b   1.000
_cell.length_c   1.000
_cell.angle_alpha   90.00
_cell.angle_beta   90.00
_cell.angle_gamma   90.00
#
_symmetry.space_group_name_H-M   'P 1'
#
loop_
_entity.id
_entity.type
_entity.pdbx_description
1 polymer ?
#
loop_
_entity_poly.entity_id
_entity_poly.type
_entity_poly.pdbx_seq_one_letter_code
_entity_poly.pdbx_strand_id
1 'polypeptide(L)'
;MTKLTPYGDYKNSNGLYFIYAGYIAEQQRLENIKRNRELLEQFNLTEARNALHDTPTLAPTPAPVKHGKPSASLFTRYNSFNPYRPIAKPKNKTIPPPVRKSSRLQGIEPPAIEIDAENSLEIPKPQSEQLVEELWDGKLLKADEYFDEAIRQKAIRTDGNFRGWINPELIEKHQFALSAAEAWEQNGGGKFSYKDPSGTGKKKTGGRSSAKVISQAMFKKNPNMYFYRHNEPGVEQWTGDWTEEEKEIFLKVAREHGCGDKWGIFASYIPHR
;
A
#
# COMPACT_ATOMS: atom_id res chain seq x y z
N MET A 1 -72.55 -19.58 4.34
CA MET A 1 -72.08 -19.14 5.68
C MET A 1 -70.59 -19.47 5.79
N THR A 2 -69.83 -18.48 6.21
CA THR A 2 -68.37 -18.30 6.06
C THR A 2 -67.57 -18.91 7.22
N LYS A 3 -66.26 -19.18 6.96
CA LYS A 3 -65.10 -19.20 7.90
C LYS A 3 -64.89 -20.50 8.73
N LEU A 4 -63.68 -21.02 9.01
CA LEU A 4 -62.28 -20.55 9.02
C LEU A 4 -61.30 -21.70 8.68
N THR A 5 -60.12 -21.36 8.14
CA THR A 5 -58.93 -22.23 8.02
C THR A 5 -57.96 -22.00 9.20
N PRO A 6 -57.22 -23.01 9.69
CA PRO A 6 -56.19 -22.82 10.70
C PRO A 6 -54.86 -22.43 10.04
N TYR A 7 -54.38 -21.22 10.34
CA TYR A 7 -53.01 -20.78 10.05
C TYR A 7 -52.12 -21.21 11.21
N GLY A 8 -51.13 -22.04 10.94
CA GLY A 8 -50.10 -22.43 11.92
C GLY A 8 -49.03 -21.36 12.04
N ASP A 9 -48.83 -20.89 13.28
CA ASP A 9 -47.73 -20.03 13.69
C ASP A 9 -46.38 -20.75 13.55
N TYR A 10 -45.63 -20.45 12.49
CA TYR A 10 -44.20 -20.76 12.43
C TYR A 10 -43.41 -19.72 13.25
N LYS A 11 -43.18 -20.02 14.53
CA LYS A 11 -42.19 -19.30 15.35
C LYS A 11 -40.78 -19.61 14.83
N ASN A 12 -40.16 -18.60 14.23
CA ASN A 12 -38.77 -18.58 13.79
C ASN A 12 -37.81 -18.85 14.99
N SER A 13 -37.17 -20.01 14.99
CA SER A 13 -36.10 -20.40 15.93
C SER A 13 -34.77 -19.67 15.71
N ASN A 14 -34.67 -18.84 14.66
CA ASN A 14 -33.44 -18.11 14.30
C ASN A 14 -33.19 -16.83 15.12
N GLY A 15 -34.17 -16.33 15.88
CA GLY A 15 -34.01 -15.08 16.65
C GLY A 15 -33.18 -15.21 17.93
N LEU A 16 -33.09 -16.40 18.51
CA LEU A 16 -32.37 -16.66 19.77
C LEU A 16 -30.86 -16.81 19.59
N TYR A 17 -30.41 -17.30 18.42
CA TYR A 17 -28.98 -17.49 18.13
C TYR A 17 -28.22 -16.15 17.95
N PHE A 18 -28.87 -15.12 17.39
CA PHE A 18 -28.24 -13.81 17.20
C PHE A 18 -27.98 -13.05 18.51
N ILE A 19 -28.85 -13.22 19.51
CA ILE A 19 -28.68 -12.59 20.83
C ILE A 19 -27.49 -13.23 21.57
N TYR A 20 -27.32 -14.56 21.44
CA TYR A 20 -26.23 -15.28 22.10
C TYR A 20 -24.86 -15.01 21.46
N ALA A 21 -24.79 -14.89 20.12
CA ALA A 21 -23.56 -14.54 19.42
C ALA A 21 -23.09 -13.11 19.76
N GLY A 22 -24.01 -12.15 19.87
CA GLY A 22 -23.70 -10.79 20.31
C GLY A 22 -23.17 -10.74 21.75
N TYR A 23 -23.73 -11.56 22.64
CA TYR A 23 -23.27 -11.67 24.02
C TYR A 23 -21.84 -12.21 24.13
N ILE A 24 -21.50 -13.27 23.37
CA ILE A 24 -20.14 -13.83 23.36
C ILE A 24 -19.11 -12.81 22.84
N ALA A 25 -19.44 -12.09 21.75
CA ALA A 25 -18.56 -11.07 21.20
C ALA A 25 -18.32 -9.91 22.18
N GLU A 26 -19.35 -9.50 22.93
CA GLU A 26 -19.21 -8.45 23.95
C GLU A 26 -18.37 -8.90 25.15
N GLN A 27 -18.50 -10.16 25.60
CA GLN A 27 -17.64 -10.72 26.64
C GLN A 27 -16.16 -10.72 26.22
N GLN A 28 -15.88 -11.14 24.98
CA GLN A 28 -14.52 -11.14 24.46
C GLN A 28 -13.95 -9.72 24.32
N ARG A 29 -14.79 -8.74 23.96
CA ARG A 29 -14.41 -7.31 23.97
C ARG A 29 -14.02 -6.84 25.37
N LEU A 30 -14.81 -7.21 26.39
CA LEU A 30 -14.56 -6.83 27.79
C LEU A 30 -13.29 -7.48 28.34
N GLU A 31 -13.04 -8.75 28.04
CA GLU A 31 -11.79 -9.43 28.42
C GLU A 31 -10.56 -8.78 27.78
N ASN A 32 -10.65 -8.40 26.51
CA ASN A 32 -9.56 -7.70 25.83
C ASN A 32 -9.29 -6.32 26.46
N ILE A 33 -10.35 -5.57 26.83
CA ILE A 33 -10.22 -4.29 27.55
C ILE A 33 -9.53 -4.52 28.90
N LYS A 34 -9.90 -5.58 29.63
CA LYS A 34 -9.31 -5.90 30.94
C LYS A 34 -7.83 -6.27 30.82
N ARG A 35 -7.48 -7.18 29.89
CA ARG A 35 -6.09 -7.56 29.62
C ARG A 35 -5.22 -6.35 29.22
N ASN A 36 -5.75 -5.46 28.39
CA ASN A 36 -5.04 -4.24 28.01
C ASN A 36 -4.83 -3.30 29.20
N ARG A 37 -5.78 -3.19 30.13
CA ARG A 37 -5.60 -2.41 31.36
C ARG A 37 -4.51 -3.01 32.25
N GLU A 38 -4.52 -4.33 32.46
CA GLU A 38 -3.50 -5.02 33.25
C GLU A 38 -2.09 -4.85 32.65
N LEU A 39 -1.95 -4.93 31.32
CA LEU A 39 -0.69 -4.64 30.66
C LEU A 39 -0.23 -3.19 30.88
N LEU A 40 -1.14 -2.21 30.75
CA LEU A 40 -0.80 -0.80 30.99
C LEU A 40 -0.38 -0.54 32.44
N GLU A 41 -0.98 -1.25 33.40
CA GLU A 41 -0.57 -1.22 34.82
C GLU A 41 0.80 -1.87 35.02
N GLN A 42 1.08 -3.02 34.40
CA GLN A 42 2.40 -3.67 34.46
C GLN A 42 3.54 -2.78 33.94
N PHE A 43 3.25 -1.92 32.95
CA PHE A 43 4.24 -1.00 32.39
C PHE A 43 4.34 0.34 33.15
N ASN A 44 3.65 0.51 34.29
CA ASN A 44 3.61 1.74 35.09
C ASN A 44 3.37 3.01 34.24
N LEU A 45 2.63 2.90 33.12
CA LEU A 45 2.47 4.00 32.18
C LEU A 45 1.61 5.14 32.75
N THR A 46 0.77 4.82 33.73
CA THR A 46 0.02 5.79 34.54
C THR A 46 0.96 6.63 35.41
N GLU A 47 1.96 6.01 36.05
CA GLU A 47 2.98 6.72 36.83
C GLU A 47 3.87 7.57 35.93
N ALA A 48 4.32 7.04 34.79
CA ALA A 48 5.11 7.79 33.81
C ALA A 48 4.34 9.00 33.23
N ARG A 49 3.04 8.85 33.01
CA ARG A 49 2.16 9.95 32.56
C ARG A 49 1.98 11.01 33.64
N ASN A 50 1.77 10.62 34.89
CA ASN A 50 1.63 11.57 36.00
C ASN A 50 2.95 12.28 36.29
N ALA A 51 4.09 11.58 36.22
CA ALA A 51 5.42 12.17 36.36
C ALA A 51 5.73 13.22 35.28
N LEU A 52 5.22 13.05 34.06
CA LEU A 52 5.33 14.06 33.01
C LEU A 52 4.49 15.32 33.30
N HIS A 53 3.33 15.16 33.94
CA HIS A 53 2.47 16.29 34.31
C HIS A 53 2.96 17.04 35.55
N ASP A 54 3.68 16.38 36.46
CA ASP A 54 4.26 16.98 37.66
C ASP A 54 5.63 17.64 37.44
N THR A 55 6.16 17.67 36.22
CA THR A 55 7.39 18.44 35.94
C THR A 55 7.11 19.95 36.04
N PRO A 56 7.69 20.67 37.04
CA PRO A 56 7.52 22.11 37.11
C PRO A 56 8.19 22.74 35.90
N THR A 57 7.42 23.58 35.19
CA THR A 57 7.84 24.35 34.02
C THR A 57 9.15 25.10 34.31
N LEU A 58 10.28 24.53 33.90
CA LEU A 58 11.56 25.23 33.92
C LEU A 58 11.49 26.41 32.92
N ALA A 59 12.13 27.49 33.34
CA ALA A 59 12.05 28.84 32.79
C ALA A 59 12.07 28.94 31.24
N PRO A 60 11.40 29.96 30.66
CA PRO A 60 11.34 30.15 29.22
C PRO A 60 12.76 30.29 28.64
N THR A 61 13.07 29.43 27.69
CA THR A 61 14.32 29.45 26.91
C THR A 61 14.48 30.80 26.21
N PRO A 62 15.64 31.46 26.28
CA PRO A 62 15.86 32.73 25.59
C PRO A 62 15.70 32.58 24.08
N ALA A 63 15.05 33.56 23.46
CA ALA A 63 14.71 33.56 22.05
C ALA A 63 15.97 33.48 21.15
N PRO A 64 15.93 32.73 20.03
CA PRO A 64 17.04 32.67 19.10
C PRO A 64 17.26 34.02 18.41
N VAL A 65 18.51 34.50 18.47
CA VAL A 65 18.99 35.71 17.80
C VAL A 65 18.86 35.53 16.28
N LYS A 66 18.12 36.44 15.64
CA LYS A 66 17.95 36.49 14.19
C LYS A 66 19.23 37.03 13.54
N HIS A 67 20.01 36.17 12.89
CA HIS A 67 21.01 36.63 11.93
C HIS A 67 20.31 37.16 10.67
N GLY A 68 20.57 38.43 10.36
CA GLY A 68 20.04 39.14 9.20
C GLY A 68 20.53 38.52 7.90
N LYS A 69 19.62 38.41 6.92
CA LYS A 69 19.95 38.13 5.52
C LYS A 69 20.10 39.46 4.77
N PRO A 70 21.07 39.58 3.85
CA PRO A 70 21.21 40.76 3.03
C PRO A 70 20.13 40.83 1.94
N SER A 71 19.89 42.07 1.53
CA SER A 71 18.93 42.56 0.56
C SER A 71 19.11 42.01 -0.85
N ALA A 72 18.01 41.67 -1.53
CA ALA A 72 17.92 41.73 -2.99
C ALA A 72 16.48 42.04 -3.45
N SER A 73 16.35 43.25 -3.99
CA SER A 73 15.51 43.70 -5.11
C SER A 73 14.05 43.25 -5.28
N LEU A 74 13.15 44.23 -5.04
CA LEU A 74 12.20 44.79 -6.01
C LEU A 74 11.48 43.84 -6.97
N PHE A 75 10.26 43.42 -6.59
CA PHE A 75 9.14 43.40 -7.52
C PHE A 75 7.86 43.81 -6.77
N THR A 76 7.19 44.83 -7.29
CA THR A 76 6.05 45.50 -6.65
C THR A 76 4.77 45.25 -7.45
N ARG A 77 3.66 45.04 -6.72
CA ARG A 77 2.22 45.19 -7.07
C ARG A 77 1.58 44.06 -7.88
N TYR A 78 0.32 43.65 -7.72
CA TYR A 78 -0.91 44.17 -7.09
C TYR A 78 -1.65 42.99 -6.40
N ASN A 79 -2.04 43.08 -5.13
CA ASN A 79 -3.35 43.51 -4.60
C ASN A 79 -4.59 42.69 -5.06
N SER A 80 -5.14 41.87 -4.16
CA SER A 80 -6.59 41.88 -3.91
C SER A 80 -6.89 41.40 -2.49
N PHE A 81 -7.57 42.28 -1.76
CA PHE A 81 -8.15 42.11 -0.44
C PHE A 81 -9.10 40.91 -0.39
N ASN A 82 -8.92 40.01 0.57
CA ASN A 82 -9.93 39.02 0.94
C ASN A 82 -10.26 39.20 2.44
N PRO A 83 -11.44 39.75 2.80
CA PRO A 83 -11.74 40.14 4.18
C PRO A 83 -12.26 38.99 5.07
N TYR A 84 -12.22 37.73 4.63
CA TYR A 84 -12.57 36.58 5.48
C TYR A 84 -11.35 35.69 5.75
N ARG A 85 -10.55 36.06 6.76
CA ARG A 85 -9.52 35.18 7.32
C ARG A 85 -10.00 34.68 8.70
N PRO A 86 -10.43 33.41 8.84
CA PRO A 86 -10.78 32.86 10.13
C PRO A 86 -9.54 32.82 11.03
N ILE A 87 -9.74 33.21 12.30
CA ILE A 87 -8.76 33.26 13.38
C ILE A 87 -8.02 31.91 13.45
N ALA A 88 -6.71 31.94 13.21
CA ALA A 88 -5.85 30.77 13.25
C ALA A 88 -5.81 30.20 14.68
N LYS A 89 -6.39 29.01 14.87
CA LYS A 89 -6.19 28.24 16.10
C LYS A 89 -4.70 27.93 16.27
N PRO A 90 -4.14 28.01 17.49
CA PRO A 90 -2.74 27.68 17.73
C PRO A 90 -2.50 26.21 17.36
N LYS A 91 -1.50 25.97 16.50
CA LYS A 91 -1.05 24.64 16.13
C LYS A 91 -0.44 23.98 17.38
N ASN A 92 -1.12 23.00 17.95
CA ASN A 92 -0.48 22.07 18.88
C ASN A 92 0.70 21.45 18.16
N LYS A 93 1.90 21.64 18.72
CA LYS A 93 3.14 20.97 18.26
C LYS A 93 2.93 19.47 18.44
N THR A 94 2.54 18.78 17.38
CA THR A 94 2.55 17.33 17.33
C THR A 94 4.00 16.88 17.48
N ILE A 95 4.26 16.12 18.55
CA ILE A 95 5.51 15.42 18.78
C ILE A 95 5.76 14.54 17.53
N PRO A 96 6.92 14.66 16.87
CA PRO A 96 7.21 13.82 15.71
C PRO A 96 7.24 12.34 16.14
N PRO A 97 6.75 11.41 15.30
CA PRO A 97 6.83 9.98 15.59
C PRO A 97 8.29 9.55 15.77
N PRO A 98 8.58 8.55 16.61
CA PRO A 98 9.93 8.10 16.86
C PRO A 98 10.58 7.65 15.56
N VAL A 99 11.59 8.39 15.12
CA VAL A 99 12.43 8.03 13.97
C VAL A 99 13.29 6.84 14.41
N ARG A 100 13.27 5.77 13.62
CA ARG A 100 14.13 4.60 13.81
C ARG A 100 15.59 5.08 13.80
N LYS A 101 16.29 4.96 14.94
CA LYS A 101 17.73 5.25 15.02
C LYS A 101 18.46 4.20 14.18
N SER A 102 18.80 4.52 12.94
CA SER A 102 19.81 3.76 12.21
C SER A 102 21.16 4.01 12.88
N SER A 103 21.95 2.97 13.11
CA SER A 103 23.32 3.07 13.66
C SER A 103 24.30 3.80 12.72
N ARG A 104 23.88 4.21 11.52
CA ARG A 104 24.67 5.04 10.63
C ARG A 104 24.68 6.47 11.18
N LEU A 105 25.80 6.83 11.80
CA LEU A 105 26.14 8.19 12.21
C LEU A 105 26.12 9.08 10.95
N GLN A 106 25.05 9.83 10.74
CA GLN A 106 25.03 10.90 9.74
C GLN A 106 25.95 12.02 10.24
N GLY A 107 27.00 12.33 9.49
CA GLY A 107 27.86 13.50 9.72
C GLY A 107 29.21 13.24 10.37
N ILE A 108 29.64 11.98 10.53
CA ILE A 108 31.05 11.69 10.82
C ILE A 108 31.73 11.42 9.47
N GLU A 109 32.70 12.25 9.11
CA GLU A 109 33.56 11.97 7.96
C GLU A 109 34.31 10.66 8.21
N PRO A 110 34.40 9.77 7.20
CA PRO A 110 35.15 8.53 7.36
C PRO A 110 36.59 8.87 7.78
N PRO A 111 37.18 8.14 8.73
CA PRO A 111 38.56 8.39 9.15
C PRO A 111 39.47 8.28 7.92
N ALA A 112 40.40 9.23 7.80
CA ALA A 112 41.41 9.19 6.75
C ALA A 112 42.17 7.86 6.87
N ILE A 113 42.16 7.09 5.78
CA ILE A 113 42.97 5.87 5.69
C ILE A 113 44.41 6.38 5.51
N GLU A 114 45.20 6.35 6.58
CA GLU A 114 46.65 6.52 6.50
C GLU A 114 47.20 5.26 5.81
N ILE A 115 47.51 5.41 4.52
CA ILE A 115 48.23 4.39 3.77
C ILE A 115 49.71 4.59 4.10
N ASP A 116 50.23 3.74 5.00
CA ASP A 116 51.66 3.69 5.27
C ASP A 116 52.42 3.36 3.98
N ALA A 117 53.35 4.25 3.60
CA ALA A 117 54.09 4.20 2.34
C ALA A 117 55.01 2.97 2.18
N GLU A 118 55.18 2.15 3.22
CA GLU A 118 56.07 0.99 3.21
C GLU A 118 55.36 -0.38 3.13
N ASN A 119 54.02 -0.41 3.10
CA ASN A 119 53.25 -1.64 2.91
C ASN A 119 52.27 -1.54 1.72
N SER A 120 52.74 -0.91 0.64
CA SER A 120 52.12 -1.03 -0.67
C SER A 120 52.37 -2.44 -1.23
N LEU A 121 51.73 -3.44 -0.62
CA LEU A 121 51.40 -4.66 -1.34
C LEU A 121 50.56 -4.21 -2.51
N GLU A 122 51.09 -4.37 -3.73
CA GLU A 122 50.34 -4.25 -4.96
C GLU A 122 49.13 -5.19 -4.87
N ILE A 123 48.00 -4.67 -4.39
CA ILE A 123 46.71 -5.29 -4.63
C ILE A 123 46.58 -5.23 -6.15
N PRO A 124 46.63 -6.38 -6.86
CA PRO A 124 46.40 -6.36 -8.29
C PRO A 124 45.05 -5.68 -8.47
N LYS A 125 45.02 -4.55 -9.19
CA LYS A 125 43.74 -3.97 -9.63
C LYS A 125 42.90 -5.14 -10.15
N PRO A 126 41.67 -5.33 -9.68
CA PRO A 126 40.85 -6.39 -10.23
C PRO A 126 40.76 -6.12 -11.74
N GLN A 127 41.39 -6.99 -12.54
CA GLN A 127 41.38 -6.94 -14.00
C GLN A 127 39.96 -7.08 -14.58
N SER A 128 38.94 -7.19 -13.70
CA SER A 128 37.55 -7.40 -14.05
C SER A 128 36.86 -6.19 -14.69
N GLU A 129 37.39 -4.96 -14.59
CA GLU A 129 36.73 -3.81 -15.25
C GLU A 129 37.07 -3.71 -16.73
N GLN A 130 38.31 -4.03 -17.14
CA GLN A 130 38.68 -4.02 -18.56
C GLN A 130 38.19 -5.26 -19.31
N LEU A 131 38.02 -6.39 -18.62
CA LEU A 131 37.56 -7.65 -19.23
C LEU A 131 36.05 -7.67 -19.49
N VAL A 132 35.26 -6.80 -18.83
CA VAL A 132 33.81 -6.71 -19.02
C VAL A 132 33.44 -5.82 -20.22
N GLU A 133 34.27 -4.83 -20.57
CA GLU A 133 34.08 -4.02 -21.78
C GLU A 133 34.41 -4.79 -23.07
N GLU A 134 35.36 -5.73 -23.04
CA GLU A 134 35.71 -6.55 -24.21
C GLU A 134 34.75 -7.74 -24.44
N LEU A 135 33.96 -8.16 -23.45
CA LEU A 135 33.06 -9.32 -23.58
C LEU A 135 31.65 -8.96 -24.08
N TRP A 136 31.31 -7.68 -24.18
CA TRP A 136 29.97 -7.27 -24.57
C TRP A 136 29.96 -6.65 -25.97
N ASP A 137 29.73 -7.48 -26.98
CA ASP A 137 29.63 -7.13 -28.41
C ASP A 137 28.51 -6.12 -28.75
N GLY A 138 27.79 -5.59 -27.75
CA GLY A 138 26.68 -4.65 -27.91
C GLY A 138 25.45 -5.22 -28.63
N LYS A 139 25.49 -6.49 -29.06
CA LYS A 139 24.38 -7.16 -29.74
C LYS A 139 23.49 -7.85 -28.72
N LEU A 140 22.27 -7.34 -28.56
CA LEU A 140 21.21 -8.02 -27.83
C LEU A 140 20.79 -9.26 -28.62
N LEU A 141 21.12 -10.44 -28.10
CA LEU A 141 20.67 -11.72 -28.65
C LEU A 141 19.14 -11.81 -28.55
N LYS A 142 18.50 -12.35 -29.59
CA LYS A 142 17.09 -12.70 -29.52
C LYS A 142 16.92 -13.86 -28.53
N ALA A 143 15.80 -13.90 -27.83
CA ALA A 143 15.49 -15.03 -26.94
C ALA A 143 15.58 -16.39 -27.66
N ASP A 144 15.26 -16.43 -28.95
CA ASP A 144 15.33 -17.65 -29.76
C ASP A 144 16.76 -18.13 -30.04
N GLU A 145 17.73 -17.23 -30.01
CA GLU A 145 19.15 -17.52 -30.23
C GLU A 145 19.85 -17.80 -28.89
N TYR A 146 19.35 -17.21 -27.80
CA TYR A 146 19.92 -17.35 -26.47
C TYR A 146 19.53 -18.66 -25.77
N PHE A 147 18.30 -19.15 -25.98
CA PHE A 147 17.80 -20.34 -25.28
C PHE A 147 17.85 -21.61 -26.15
N ASP A 148 18.22 -22.73 -25.53
CA ASP A 148 18.20 -24.06 -26.15
C ASP A 148 16.81 -24.46 -26.68
N GLU A 149 16.77 -25.34 -27.69
CA GLU A 149 15.52 -25.87 -28.26
C GLU A 149 14.57 -26.45 -27.21
N ALA A 150 15.10 -27.20 -26.24
CA ALA A 150 14.32 -27.79 -25.17
C ALA A 150 13.65 -26.73 -24.27
N ILE A 151 14.33 -25.60 -24.01
CA ILE A 151 13.79 -24.48 -23.23
C ILE A 151 12.77 -23.73 -24.07
N ARG A 152 13.07 -23.48 -25.35
CA ARG A 152 12.17 -22.77 -26.28
C ARG A 152 10.83 -23.47 -26.44
N GLN A 153 10.81 -24.80 -26.46
CA GLN A 153 9.58 -25.60 -26.54
C GLN A 153 8.73 -25.54 -25.25
N LYS A 154 9.38 -25.41 -24.08
CA LYS A 154 8.69 -25.27 -22.79
C LYS A 154 8.27 -23.83 -22.47
N ALA A 155 8.92 -22.86 -23.11
CA ALA A 155 8.70 -21.44 -22.86
C ALA A 155 7.29 -21.00 -23.30
N ILE A 156 6.63 -20.22 -22.45
CA ILE A 156 5.36 -19.59 -22.77
C ILE A 156 5.65 -18.30 -23.53
N ARG A 157 5.14 -18.18 -24.75
CA ARG A 157 5.25 -16.95 -25.55
C ARG A 157 4.05 -16.07 -25.27
N THR A 158 4.30 -14.86 -24.80
CA THR A 158 3.26 -13.86 -24.55
C THR A 158 3.50 -12.62 -25.40
N ASP A 159 2.41 -12.00 -25.84
CA ASP A 159 2.40 -10.77 -26.65
C ASP A 159 2.46 -9.50 -25.78
N GLY A 160 2.63 -9.65 -24.47
CA GLY A 160 2.57 -8.57 -23.49
C GLY A 160 1.16 -8.15 -23.10
N ASN A 161 0.12 -8.82 -23.62
CA ASN A 161 -1.27 -8.50 -23.34
C ASN A 161 -1.97 -9.62 -22.58
N PHE A 162 -2.68 -9.26 -21.52
CA PHE A 162 -3.58 -10.14 -20.80
C PHE A 162 -4.98 -10.06 -21.40
N ARG A 163 -5.49 -11.21 -21.86
CA ARG A 163 -6.81 -11.33 -22.52
C ARG A 163 -7.89 -11.83 -21.58
N GLY A 164 -7.52 -12.33 -20.40
CA GLY A 164 -8.46 -12.82 -19.40
C GLY A 164 -9.23 -11.70 -18.68
N TRP A 165 -10.23 -12.12 -17.91
CA TRP A 165 -10.94 -11.28 -16.94
C TRP A 165 -10.63 -11.74 -15.51
N ILE A 166 -11.34 -11.24 -14.48
CA ILE A 166 -11.15 -11.66 -13.08
C ILE A 166 -11.38 -13.18 -12.96
N ASN A 167 -10.70 -13.83 -12.02
CA ASN A 167 -10.98 -15.21 -11.66
C ASN A 167 -12.51 -15.46 -11.49
N PRO A 168 -13.12 -16.43 -12.21
CA PRO A 168 -14.54 -16.73 -12.15
C PRO A 168 -15.09 -16.94 -10.73
N GLU A 169 -14.31 -17.52 -9.82
CA GLU A 169 -14.72 -17.74 -8.43
C GLU A 169 -14.96 -16.42 -7.69
N LEU A 170 -14.12 -15.41 -7.96
CA LEU A 170 -14.28 -14.08 -7.39
C LEU A 170 -15.45 -13.33 -8.01
N ILE A 171 -15.75 -13.60 -9.29
CA ILE A 171 -16.91 -13.03 -9.99
C ILE A 171 -18.19 -13.46 -9.28
N GLU A 172 -18.34 -14.75 -9.01
CA GLU A 172 -19.50 -15.30 -8.31
C GLU A 172 -19.58 -14.77 -6.87
N LYS A 173 -18.47 -14.81 -6.14
CA LYS A 173 -18.42 -14.43 -4.72
C LYS A 173 -18.73 -12.95 -4.47
N HIS A 174 -18.19 -12.04 -5.29
CA HIS A 174 -18.32 -10.59 -5.09
C HIS A 174 -19.32 -9.93 -6.05
N GLN A 175 -19.96 -10.73 -6.90
CA GLN A 175 -20.90 -10.29 -7.93
C GLN A 175 -20.26 -9.24 -8.84
N PHE A 176 -19.09 -9.58 -9.39
CA PHE A 176 -18.49 -8.74 -10.42
C PHE A 176 -19.25 -8.86 -11.74
N ALA A 177 -19.14 -7.83 -12.57
CA ALA A 177 -19.61 -7.89 -13.93
C ALA A 177 -18.77 -8.89 -14.75
N LEU A 178 -19.37 -9.44 -15.80
CA LEU A 178 -18.76 -10.47 -16.65
C LEU A 178 -17.68 -9.89 -17.57
N SER A 179 -17.68 -8.57 -17.76
CA SER A 179 -16.71 -7.88 -18.62
C SER A 179 -16.25 -6.54 -18.04
N ALA A 180 -15.10 -6.07 -18.53
CA ALA A 180 -14.53 -4.77 -18.16
C ALA A 180 -15.45 -3.58 -18.49
N ALA A 181 -16.10 -3.64 -19.65
CA ALA A 181 -17.00 -2.59 -20.11
C ALA A 181 -18.23 -2.50 -19.20
N GLU A 182 -18.84 -3.65 -18.90
CA GLU A 182 -20.00 -3.74 -18.02
C GLU A 182 -19.68 -3.27 -16.59
N ALA A 183 -18.53 -3.69 -16.04
CA ALA A 183 -18.06 -3.24 -14.72
C ALA A 183 -17.93 -1.71 -14.65
N TRP A 184 -17.42 -1.10 -15.71
CA TRP A 184 -17.23 0.34 -15.80
C TRP A 184 -18.55 1.09 -15.91
N GLU A 185 -19.45 0.63 -16.78
CA GLU A 185 -20.76 1.23 -17.02
C GLU A 185 -21.66 1.16 -15.78
N GLN A 186 -21.76 -0.01 -15.14
CA GLN A 186 -22.61 -0.21 -13.96
C GLN A 186 -22.16 0.65 -12.76
N ASN A 187 -20.85 0.88 -12.61
CA ASN A 187 -20.29 1.61 -11.46
C ASN A 187 -20.03 3.11 -11.78
N GLY A 188 -20.94 3.71 -12.55
CA GLY A 188 -21.03 5.15 -12.76
C GLY A 188 -20.42 5.66 -14.07
N GLY A 189 -19.87 4.79 -14.92
CA GLY A 189 -19.39 5.15 -16.26
C GLY A 189 -18.41 6.32 -16.30
N GLY A 190 -18.22 6.90 -17.48
CA GLY A 190 -17.42 8.11 -17.71
C GLY A 190 -16.09 7.89 -18.43
N LYS A 191 -15.31 8.96 -18.61
CA LYS A 191 -13.99 8.91 -19.25
C LYS A 191 -12.90 8.81 -18.18
N PHE A 192 -12.15 7.72 -18.17
CA PHE A 192 -10.99 7.57 -17.29
C PHE A 192 -9.97 8.69 -17.56
N SER A 193 -9.49 9.33 -16.50
CA SER A 193 -8.40 10.29 -16.55
C SER A 193 -7.48 10.06 -15.37
N TYR A 194 -6.17 10.25 -15.53
CA TYR A 194 -5.22 10.15 -14.41
C TYR A 194 -5.56 11.11 -13.25
N LYS A 195 -6.20 12.25 -13.55
CA LYS A 195 -6.66 13.23 -12.55
C LYS A 195 -7.97 12.84 -11.88
N ASP A 196 -8.78 12.01 -12.54
CA ASP A 196 -10.05 11.48 -12.04
C ASP A 196 -10.16 9.99 -12.40
N PRO A 197 -9.46 9.11 -11.64
CA PRO A 197 -9.50 7.68 -11.89
C PRO A 197 -10.90 7.08 -11.70
N SER A 198 -11.80 7.81 -11.02
CA SER A 198 -13.20 7.46 -10.87
C SER A 198 -14.07 7.80 -12.07
N GLY A 199 -13.59 8.59 -13.03
CA GLY A 199 -14.35 8.97 -14.23
C GLY A 199 -15.61 9.78 -13.93
N THR A 200 -15.79 10.24 -12.69
CA THR A 200 -17.01 10.90 -12.20
C THR A 200 -17.17 12.35 -12.66
N GLY A 201 -16.14 12.96 -13.23
CA GLY A 201 -16.15 14.36 -13.68
C GLY A 201 -16.08 15.39 -12.53
N LYS A 202 -16.20 14.95 -11.27
CA LYS A 202 -16.14 15.82 -10.09
C LYS A 202 -14.69 16.10 -9.74
N LYS A 203 -14.28 17.37 -9.77
CA LYS A 203 -12.97 17.80 -9.26
C LYS A 203 -12.89 17.45 -7.77
N LYS A 204 -11.91 16.65 -7.37
CA LYS A 204 -11.63 16.41 -5.94
C LYS A 204 -11.17 17.71 -5.29
N THR A 205 -12.05 18.31 -4.50
CA THR A 205 -11.77 19.51 -3.70
C THR A 205 -11.04 19.11 -2.42
N GLY A 206 -9.74 18.84 -2.52
CA GLY A 206 -8.86 18.72 -1.35
C GLY A 206 -8.07 17.41 -1.24
N GLY A 207 -6.79 17.56 -0.85
CA GLY A 207 -5.88 16.50 -0.41
C GLY A 207 -5.38 15.54 -1.51
N ARG A 208 -4.08 15.19 -1.48
CA ARG A 208 -3.57 14.06 -2.27
C ARG A 208 -4.11 12.77 -1.64
N SER A 209 -5.21 12.21 -2.15
CA SER A 209 -5.67 10.89 -1.70
C SER A 209 -4.64 9.84 -2.09
N SER A 210 -4.28 8.95 -1.16
CA SER A 210 -3.29 7.91 -1.44
C SER A 210 -3.79 6.97 -2.54
N ALA A 211 -2.88 6.47 -3.36
CA ALA A 211 -3.22 5.53 -4.43
C ALA A 211 -3.93 4.29 -3.89
N LYS A 212 -3.56 3.83 -2.68
CA LYS A 212 -4.23 2.71 -2.00
C LYS A 212 -5.71 2.98 -1.75
N VAL A 213 -6.06 4.14 -1.19
CA VAL A 213 -7.47 4.50 -0.91
C VAL A 213 -8.27 4.63 -2.21
N ILE A 214 -7.67 5.19 -3.26
CA ILE A 214 -8.32 5.27 -4.59
C ILE A 214 -8.60 3.87 -5.13
N SER A 215 -7.60 2.97 -5.11
CA SER A 215 -7.77 1.61 -5.61
C SER A 215 -8.79 0.81 -4.81
N GLN A 216 -8.92 1.02 -3.49
CA GLN A 216 -9.95 0.37 -2.67
C GLN A 216 -11.36 0.73 -3.13
N ALA A 217 -11.61 2.00 -3.45
CA ALA A 217 -12.90 2.45 -3.98
C ALA A 217 -13.22 1.89 -5.37
N MET A 218 -12.26 1.24 -6.03
CA MET A 218 -12.32 0.80 -7.42
C MET A 218 -12.55 -0.68 -7.55
N PHE A 219 -12.76 -1.38 -6.44
CA PHE A 219 -13.02 -2.81 -6.37
C PHE A 219 -13.97 -3.29 -7.48
N LYS A 220 -15.19 -2.73 -7.55
CA LYS A 220 -16.21 -3.12 -8.55
C LYS A 220 -16.06 -2.43 -9.91
N LYS A 221 -15.50 -1.21 -9.95
CA LYS A 221 -15.44 -0.39 -11.17
C LYS A 221 -14.24 -0.70 -12.06
N ASN A 222 -13.05 -0.74 -11.45
CA ASN A 222 -11.79 -1.03 -12.12
C ASN A 222 -11.02 -2.04 -11.27
N PRO A 223 -11.39 -3.33 -11.35
CA PRO A 223 -10.82 -4.39 -10.54
C PRO A 223 -9.30 -4.52 -10.75
N ASN A 224 -8.80 -4.25 -11.96
CA ASN A 224 -7.35 -4.23 -12.23
C ASN A 224 -6.61 -3.28 -11.28
N MET A 225 -7.16 -2.08 -11.07
CA MET A 225 -6.51 -1.09 -10.20
C MET A 225 -6.59 -1.48 -8.72
N TYR A 226 -7.65 -2.19 -8.32
CA TYR A 226 -7.79 -2.73 -6.97
C TYR A 226 -6.74 -3.82 -6.71
N PHE A 227 -6.77 -4.88 -7.53
CA PHE A 227 -5.95 -6.08 -7.34
C PHE A 227 -4.46 -5.84 -7.59
N TYR A 228 -4.09 -4.75 -8.27
CA TYR A 228 -2.69 -4.34 -8.36
C TYR A 228 -2.06 -3.95 -7.00
N ARG A 229 -2.89 -3.72 -5.97
CA ARG A 229 -2.43 -3.22 -4.67
C ARG A 229 -3.03 -3.93 -3.47
N HIS A 230 -4.12 -4.65 -3.67
CA HIS A 230 -4.90 -5.27 -2.60
C HIS A 230 -5.28 -6.67 -3.02
N ASN A 231 -5.23 -7.58 -2.06
CA ASN A 231 -5.76 -8.92 -2.25
C ASN A 231 -7.28 -8.87 -2.09
N GLU A 232 -7.92 -10.01 -2.35
CA GLU A 232 -9.32 -10.18 -2.03
C GLU A 232 -9.63 -9.75 -0.58
N PRO A 233 -10.76 -9.05 -0.33
CA PRO A 233 -11.18 -8.69 1.01
C PRO A 233 -11.21 -9.90 1.96
N GLY A 234 -10.46 -9.81 3.06
CA GLY A 234 -10.35 -10.88 4.06
C GLY A 234 -9.20 -11.87 3.82
N VAL A 235 -8.50 -11.76 2.69
CA VAL A 235 -7.32 -12.58 2.38
C VAL A 235 -6.05 -11.82 2.79
N GLU A 236 -5.19 -12.47 3.56
CA GLU A 236 -3.90 -11.91 3.95
C GLU A 236 -2.92 -11.86 2.76
N GLN A 237 -2.07 -10.83 2.74
CA GLN A 237 -1.02 -10.68 1.74
C GLN A 237 0.25 -11.37 2.19
N TRP A 238 0.72 -12.31 1.37
CA TRP A 238 1.98 -13.01 1.64
C TRP A 238 3.15 -12.24 1.05
N THR A 239 4.16 -11.99 1.90
CA THR A 239 5.41 -11.31 1.51
C THR A 239 6.60 -12.27 1.40
N GLY A 240 6.36 -13.58 1.52
CA GLY A 240 7.38 -14.61 1.44
C GLY A 240 7.68 -15.07 0.01
N ASP A 241 8.59 -16.03 -0.09
CA ASP A 241 8.96 -16.70 -1.35
C ASP A 241 7.76 -17.36 -2.02
N TRP A 242 7.86 -17.57 -3.33
CA TRP A 242 6.82 -18.23 -4.12
C TRP A 242 6.86 -19.73 -3.91
N THR A 243 5.73 -20.30 -3.50
CA THR A 243 5.56 -21.76 -3.42
C THR A 243 5.50 -22.35 -4.83
N GLU A 244 5.72 -23.66 -4.96
CA GLU A 244 5.66 -24.31 -6.27
C GLU A 244 4.25 -24.29 -6.84
N GLU A 245 3.23 -24.44 -5.99
CA GLU A 245 1.81 -24.33 -6.35
C GLU A 245 1.48 -22.95 -6.94
N GLU A 246 1.97 -21.86 -6.33
CA GLU A 246 1.77 -20.50 -6.84
C GLU A 246 2.42 -20.30 -8.22
N LYS A 247 3.61 -20.86 -8.43
CA LYS A 247 4.31 -20.80 -9.73
C LYS A 247 3.57 -21.60 -10.79
N GLU A 248 3.05 -22.77 -10.45
CA GLU A 248 2.25 -23.59 -11.37
C GLU A 248 0.98 -22.86 -11.80
N ILE A 249 0.27 -22.22 -10.86
CA ILE A 249 -0.91 -21.39 -11.14
C ILE A 249 -0.51 -20.21 -12.04
N PHE A 250 0.58 -19.51 -11.73
CA PHE A 250 1.09 -18.42 -12.56
C PHE A 250 1.33 -18.86 -14.00
N LEU A 251 2.05 -19.96 -14.20
CA LEU A 251 2.37 -20.49 -15.52
C LEU A 251 1.12 -20.97 -16.27
N LYS A 252 0.16 -21.57 -15.55
CA LYS A 252 -1.12 -21.97 -16.12
C LYS A 252 -1.91 -20.76 -16.63
N VAL A 253 -2.09 -19.74 -15.80
CA VAL A 253 -2.82 -18.51 -16.16
C VAL A 253 -2.12 -17.77 -17.29
N ALA A 254 -0.79 -17.66 -17.25
CA ALA A 254 -0.01 -17.03 -18.31
C ALA A 254 -0.14 -17.77 -19.65
N ARG A 255 -0.27 -19.11 -19.63
CA ARG A 255 -0.49 -19.92 -20.84
C ARG A 255 -1.90 -19.73 -21.40
N GLU A 256 -2.91 -19.64 -20.53
CA GLU A 256 -4.32 -19.54 -20.93
C GLU A 256 -4.71 -18.13 -21.40
N HIS A 257 -4.20 -17.09 -20.74
CA HIS A 257 -4.66 -15.72 -20.93
C HIS A 257 -3.59 -14.73 -21.39
N GLY A 258 -2.32 -15.14 -21.41
CA GLY A 258 -1.17 -14.24 -21.62
C GLY A 258 -0.75 -13.52 -20.33
N CYS A 259 0.22 -12.61 -20.43
CA CYS A 259 0.65 -11.75 -19.33
C CYS A 259 1.30 -10.45 -19.88
N GLY A 260 1.24 -9.35 -19.11
CA GLY A 260 2.06 -8.16 -19.37
C GLY A 260 1.45 -6.79 -19.00
N ASP A 261 0.17 -6.54 -19.29
CA ASP A 261 -0.45 -5.21 -19.13
C ASP A 261 -1.41 -5.11 -17.92
N LYS A 262 -2.21 -6.14 -17.65
CA LYS A 262 -3.26 -6.14 -16.60
C LYS A 262 -2.87 -6.99 -15.39
N TRP A 263 -1.76 -6.65 -14.75
CA TRP A 263 -1.21 -7.39 -13.61
C TRP A 263 -2.15 -7.53 -12.41
N GLY A 264 -3.04 -6.56 -12.16
CA GLY A 264 -4.00 -6.69 -11.08
C GLY A 264 -5.03 -7.78 -11.35
N ILE A 265 -5.61 -7.82 -12.56
CA ILE A 265 -6.56 -8.88 -12.91
C ILE A 265 -5.85 -10.24 -12.94
N PHE A 266 -4.62 -10.28 -13.46
CA PHE A 266 -3.80 -11.47 -13.43
C PHE A 266 -3.57 -11.98 -11.99
N ALA A 267 -3.23 -11.10 -11.05
CA ALA A 267 -3.03 -11.46 -9.64
C ALA A 267 -4.28 -12.04 -8.98
N SER A 268 -5.49 -11.70 -9.47
CA SER A 268 -6.74 -12.27 -8.94
C SER A 268 -6.86 -13.80 -9.08
N TYR A 269 -6.04 -14.43 -9.92
CA TYR A 269 -5.97 -15.90 -10.05
C TYR A 269 -4.99 -16.55 -9.08
N ILE A 270 -4.09 -15.77 -8.47
CA ILE A 270 -3.05 -16.28 -7.56
C ILE A 270 -3.43 -15.84 -6.16
N PRO A 271 -3.96 -16.75 -5.31
CA PRO A 271 -4.32 -16.41 -3.95
C PRO A 271 -3.14 -15.78 -3.20
N HIS A 272 -3.44 -14.85 -2.30
CA HIS A 272 -2.46 -14.17 -1.43
C HIS A 272 -1.44 -13.23 -2.10
N ARG A 273 -1.48 -13.02 -3.43
CA ARG A 273 -0.51 -12.18 -4.17
C ARG A 273 -1.09 -10.89 -4.76
#